data_AF-A0A832N1X4-F1
#
_entry.id   AF-A0A832N1X4-F1
#
_cell.length_a   1.000
_cell.length_b   1.000
_cell.length_c   1.000
_cell.angle_alpha   90.00
_cell.angle_beta   90.00
_cell.angle_gamma   90.00
#
_symmetry.space_group_name_H-M   'P 1'
#
loop_
_entity.id
_entity.type
_entity.pdbx_description
1 polymer ?
#
loop_
_entity_poly.entity_id
_entity_poly.type
_entity_poly.pdbx_seq_one_letter_code
_entity_poly.pdbx_strand_id
1 'polypeptide(L)'
;MDWLYAGLGLVILLLAGDALVKGAVNLSLRLGVPALIVSLTIVAFGTSAPELLIAIEAIGDGAPGLALGNVVGSNTANVLLVLGVPALLATFHTS
;
A
#
# COMPACT_ATOMS: atom_id res chain seq x y z
N MET A 1 4.36 14.57 -21.66
CA MET A 1 3.74 15.13 -20.44
C MET A 1 3.29 14.02 -19.51
N ASP A 2 2.90 12.87 -20.05
CA ASP A 2 2.41 11.72 -19.27
C ASP A 2 3.45 11.18 -18.28
N TRP A 3 4.72 11.06 -18.68
CA TRP A 3 5.81 10.69 -17.77
C TRP A 3 6.01 11.66 -16.61
N LEU A 4 5.77 12.95 -16.83
CA LEU A 4 5.85 13.96 -15.78
C LEU A 4 4.69 13.78 -14.79
N TYR A 5 3.46 13.58 -15.28
CA TYR A 5 2.30 13.32 -14.43
C TYR A 5 2.42 12.01 -13.66
N ALA A 6 2.93 10.95 -14.30
CA ALA A 6 3.20 9.68 -13.64
C ALA A 6 4.24 9.83 -12.52
N GLY A 7 5.34 10.55 -12.78
CA GLY A 7 6.36 10.83 -11.77
C GLY A 7 5.82 11.66 -10.60
N LEU A 8 5.07 12.73 -10.88
CA LEU A 8 4.43 13.56 -9.86
C LEU A 8 3.41 12.76 -9.03
N GLY A 9 2.59 11.95 -9.70
CA GLY A 9 1.63 11.06 -9.06
C GLY A 9 2.31 10.08 -8.11
N LEU A 10 3.41 9.45 -8.54
CA LEU A 10 4.18 8.53 -7.71
C LEU A 10 4.74 9.23 -6.47
N VAL A 11 5.32 10.43 -6.61
CA VAL A 11 5.84 11.20 -5.46
C VAL A 11 4.72 11.52 -4.48
N ILE A 12 3.57 11.99 -4.96
CA ILE A 12 2.41 12.29 -4.12
C ILE A 12 1.92 11.03 -3.41
N LEU A 13 1.85 9.90 -4.11
CA LEU A 13 1.41 8.62 -3.55
C LEU A 13 2.31 8.17 -2.39
N LEU A 14 3.63 8.27 -2.58
CA LEU A 14 4.61 7.90 -1.54
C LEU A 14 4.49 8.79 -0.30
N LEU A 15 4.38 10.10 -0.50
CA LEU A 15 4.23 11.05 0.61
C LEU A 15 2.89 10.89 1.33
N ALA A 16 1.80 10.68 0.58
CA ALA A 16 0.48 10.45 1.13
C ALA A 16 0.41 9.15 1.94
N GLY A 17 1.04 8.08 1.46
CA GLY A 17 1.14 6.81 2.18
C GLY A 17 1.85 6.97 3.53
N ASP A 18 3.01 7.63 3.55
CA ASP A 18 3.76 7.89 4.80
C ASP A 18 2.97 8.78 5.77
N ALA A 19 2.31 9.82 5.25
CA ALA A 19 1.43 10.68 6.05
C ALA A 19 0.23 9.90 6.64
N LEU A 20 -0.38 9.01 5.86
CA LEU A 20 -1.49 8.16 6.31
C LEU A 20 -1.06 7.25 7.45
N VAL A 21 0.08 6.54 7.29
CA VAL A 21 0.61 5.63 8.32
C VAL A 21 0.86 6.39 9.62
N LYS A 22 1.57 7.53 9.54
CA LYS A 22 1.90 8.36 10.72
C LYS A 22 0.66 8.91 11.40
N GLY A 23 -0.30 9.39 10.61
CA GLY A 23 -1.58 9.91 11.10
C GLY A 23 -2.39 8.84 11.81
N ALA A 24 -2.52 7.65 11.20
CA ALA A 24 -3.27 6.53 11.74
C ALA A 24 -2.66 5.99 13.05
N VAL A 25 -1.33 5.83 13.11
CA VAL A 25 -0.63 5.41 14.33
C VAL A 25 -0.77 6.43 15.45
N ASN A 26 -0.60 7.73 15.16
CA ASN A 26 -0.76 8.77 16.19
C ASN A 26 -2.21 8.83 16.70
N LEU A 27 -3.19 8.64 15.82
CA LEU A 27 -4.59 8.56 16.22
C LEU A 27 -4.85 7.33 17.12
N SER A 28 -4.29 6.17 16.78
CA SER A 28 -4.46 4.95 17.58
C SER A 28 -3.94 5.13 19.01
N LEU A 29 -2.76 5.77 19.15
CA LEU A 29 -2.15 6.08 20.44
C LEU A 29 -3.03 7.00 21.29
N ARG A 30 -3.69 8.00 20.67
CA ARG A 30 -4.60 8.91 21.36
C ARG A 30 -5.90 8.26 21.79
N LEU A 31 -6.37 7.28 21.03
CA LEU A 31 -7.60 6.53 21.31
C LEU A 31 -7.36 5.33 22.26
N GLY A 32 -6.11 5.04 22.63
CA GLY A 32 -5.77 3.87 23.44
C GLY A 32 -5.95 2.53 22.71
N VAL A 33 -6.03 2.55 21.37
CA VAL A 33 -6.16 1.37 20.53
C VAL A 33 -4.77 0.88 20.13
N PRO A 34 -4.48 -0.44 20.21
CA PRO A 34 -3.21 -0.99 19.75
C PRO A 34 -2.89 -0.56 18.32
N ALA A 35 -1.70 0.04 18.13
CA ALA A 35 -1.26 0.50 16.81
C ALA A 35 -1.29 -0.63 15.76
N LEU A 36 -1.01 -1.86 16.18
CA LEU A 36 -1.07 -3.05 15.34
C LEU A 36 -2.47 -3.27 14.72
N ILE A 37 -3.55 -3.04 15.47
CA ILE A 37 -4.91 -3.18 14.93
C ILE A 37 -5.16 -2.14 13.84
N VAL A 38 -4.77 -0.88 14.09
CA VAL A 38 -4.94 0.20 13.11
C VAL A 38 -4.05 -0.01 11.88
N SER A 39 -2.83 -0.51 12.07
CA SER A 39 -1.91 -0.85 10.98
C SER A 39 -2.45 -1.98 10.10
N LEU A 40 -2.97 -3.05 10.70
CA LEU A 40 -3.51 -4.20 9.96
C LEU A 40 -4.87 -3.92 9.31
N THR A 41 -5.56 -2.84 9.67
CA THR A 41 -6.88 -2.51 9.14
C THR A 41 -6.83 -1.27 8.26
N ILE A 42 -6.73 -0.09 8.87
CA ILE A 42 -6.82 1.21 8.18
C ILE A 42 -5.61 1.44 7.29
N VAL A 43 -4.40 1.21 7.80
CA VAL A 43 -3.17 1.46 7.03
C VAL A 43 -3.06 0.48 5.88
N ALA A 44 -3.22 -0.84 6.15
CA ALA A 44 -3.17 -1.87 5.12
C ALA A 44 -4.22 -1.65 4.01
N PHE A 45 -5.43 -1.19 4.37
CA PHE A 45 -6.44 -0.82 3.38
C PHE A 45 -6.02 0.41 2.57
N GLY A 46 -5.57 1.48 3.24
CA GLY A 46 -5.22 2.72 2.57
C GLY A 46 -4.01 2.61 1.65
N THR A 47 -3.04 1.75 1.95
CA THR A 47 -1.92 1.47 1.03
C THR A 47 -2.34 0.66 -0.19
N SER A 48 -3.45 -0.09 -0.11
CA SER A 48 -3.98 -0.91 -1.21
C SER A 48 -5.11 -0.23 -2.00
N ALA A 49 -5.56 0.95 -1.55
CA ALA A 49 -6.62 1.72 -2.19
C ALA A 49 -6.28 2.20 -3.61
N PRO A 50 -5.03 2.62 -3.92
CA PRO A 50 -4.63 2.96 -5.28
C PRO A 50 -4.76 1.78 -6.24
N GLU A 51 -4.31 0.59 -5.82
CA GLU A 51 -4.40 -0.65 -6.60
C GLU A 51 -5.85 -1.03 -6.86
N LEU A 52 -6.72 -0.88 -5.86
CA LEU A 52 -8.16 -1.10 -6.04
C LEU A 52 -8.74 -0.15 -7.09
N LEU A 53 -8.37 1.13 -7.05
CA LEU A 53 -8.82 2.13 -8.04
C LEU A 53 -8.38 1.73 -9.46
N ILE A 54 -7.10 1.39 -9.63
CA ILE A 54 -6.55 0.97 -10.93
C ILE A 54 -7.26 -0.29 -11.44
N ALA A 55 -7.55 -1.26 -10.56
CA ALA A 55 -8.25 -2.47 -10.94
C ALA A 55 -9.69 -2.19 -11.42
N ILE A 56 -10.42 -1.31 -10.73
CA ILE A 56 -11.79 -0.91 -11.10
C ILE A 56 -11.79 -0.17 -12.44
N GLU A 57 -10.88 0.79 -12.62
CA GLU A 57 -10.75 1.56 -13.86
C GLU A 57 -10.39 0.65 -15.04
N ALA A 58 -9.42 -0.26 -14.86
CA ALA A 58 -9.03 -1.23 -15.89
C ALA A 58 -10.17 -2.17 -16.30
N ILE A 59 -11.05 -2.57 -15.36
CA ILE A 59 -12.25 -3.35 -15.70
C ILE A 59 -13.23 -2.49 -16.52
N GLY A 60 -13.44 -1.22 -16.12
CA GLY A 60 -14.29 -0.27 -16.84
C GLY A 60 -13.83 -0.02 -18.28
N ASP A 61 -12.51 0.02 -18.49
CA ASP A 61 -11.87 0.23 -19.79
C ASP A 61 -11.78 -1.04 -20.65
N GLY A 62 -12.37 -2.17 -20.21
CA GLY A 62 -12.35 -3.42 -20.95
C GLY A 62 -10.98 -4.12 -20.96
N ALA A 63 -10.11 -3.81 -20.00
CA ALA A 63 -8.77 -4.37 -19.84
C ALA A 63 -8.61 -5.22 -18.55
N PRO A 64 -9.40 -6.30 -18.36
CA PRO A 64 -9.38 -7.10 -17.13
C PRO A 64 -8.04 -7.78 -16.85
N GLY A 65 -7.23 -8.02 -17.89
CA GLY A 65 -5.86 -8.53 -17.72
C GLY A 65 -4.95 -7.58 -16.94
N LEU A 66 -5.14 -6.26 -17.08
CA LEU A 66 -4.41 -5.26 -16.30
C LEU A 66 -4.84 -5.29 -14.83
N ALA A 67 -6.14 -5.41 -14.57
CA ALA A 67 -6.66 -5.55 -13.20
C ALA A 67 -6.08 -6.80 -12.51
N LEU A 68 -6.06 -7.94 -13.21
CA LEU A 68 -5.47 -9.18 -12.70
C LEU A 68 -3.96 -9.02 -12.45
N GLY A 69 -3.25 -8.43 -13.41
CA GLY A 69 -1.80 -8.18 -13.32
C GLY A 69 -1.46 -7.28 -12.14
N ASN A 70 -2.26 -6.25 -11.89
CA ASN A 70 -2.13 -5.36 -10.74
C ASN A 70 -2.30 -6.12 -9.41
N VAL A 71 -3.39 -6.87 -9.24
CA VAL A 71 -3.64 -7.60 -7.98
C VAL A 71 -2.57 -8.67 -7.70
N VAL A 72 -2.24 -9.48 -8.69
CA VAL A 72 -1.25 -10.57 -8.54
C VAL A 72 0.16 -10.00 -8.38
N GLY A 73 0.50 -8.97 -9.17
CA GLY A 73 1.78 -8.29 -9.13
C GLY A 73 2.03 -7.61 -7.79
N SER A 74 1.08 -6.82 -7.30
CA SER A 74 1.22 -6.10 -6.02
C SER A 74 1.34 -7.03 -4.83
N ASN A 75 0.57 -8.13 -4.79
CA ASN A 75 0.72 -9.13 -3.72
C ASN A 75 2.08 -9.84 -3.77
N THR A 76 2.57 -10.15 -4.97
CA THR A 76 3.90 -10.74 -5.16
C THR A 76 4.99 -9.79 -4.69
N ALA A 77 4.90 -8.51 -5.06
CA ALA A 77 5.82 -7.46 -4.61
C ALA A 77 5.76 -7.25 -3.09
N ASN A 78 4.57 -7.28 -2.48
CA ASN A 78 4.42 -7.14 -1.04
C ASN A 78 5.11 -8.28 -0.27
N VAL A 79 4.96 -9.52 -0.73
CA VAL A 79 5.60 -10.67 -0.07
C VAL A 79 7.11 -10.66 -0.30
N LEU A 80 7.57 -10.46 -1.54
CA LEU A 80 8.99 -10.61 -1.88
C LEU A 80 9.82 -9.38 -1.54
N LEU A 81 9.29 -8.18 -1.80
CA LEU A 81 10.02 -6.92 -1.60
C LEU A 81 9.69 -6.31 -0.24
N VAL A 82 8.42 -6.08 0.05
CA VAL A 82 8.03 -5.35 1.28
C VAL A 82 8.25 -6.17 2.54
N LEU A 83 7.97 -7.48 2.51
CA LEU A 83 8.26 -8.38 3.63
C LEU A 83 9.65 -9.04 3.50
N GLY A 84 10.00 -9.52 2.30
CA GLY A 84 11.23 -10.27 2.09
C GLY A 84 12.51 -9.45 2.28
N VAL A 85 12.59 -8.21 1.77
CA VAL A 85 13.82 -7.40 1.91
C VAL A 85 14.09 -7.05 3.39
N PRO A 86 13.13 -6.55 4.18
CA PRO A 86 13.36 -6.34 5.60
C PRO A 86 13.71 -7.63 6.36
N ALA A 87 13.14 -8.79 6.00
CA ALA A 87 13.48 -10.07 6.62
C ALA A 87 14.96 -10.46 6.45
N LEU A 88 15.58 -10.06 5.33
CA LEU A 88 17.00 -10.28 5.07
C LEU A 88 17.91 -9.35 5.88
N LEU A 89 17.40 -8.16 6.26
CA LEU A 89 18.15 -7.15 6.99
C LEU A 89 18.03 -7.29 8.50
N ALA A 90 16.85 -7.72 9.00
CA ALA A 90 16.58 -7.88 10.41
C ALA A 90 15.66 -9.09 10.64
N THR A 91 15.96 -9.87 11.68
CA THR A 91 15.11 -11.00 12.08
C THR A 91 13.75 -10.50 12.57
N PHE A 92 12.70 -10.97 11.92
CA PHE A 92 11.34 -10.82 12.42
C PHE A 92 11.15 -11.74 13.63
N HIS A 93 10.95 -11.14 14.80
CA HIS A 93 10.51 -11.88 15.97
C HIS A 93 9.01 -12.15 15.79
N THR A 94 8.68 -13.34 15.30
CA THR A 94 7.34 -13.89 15.52
C THR A 94 7.33 -14.37 16.96
N SER A 95 6.48 -13.75 17.78
CA SER A 95 6.19 -14.19 19.15
C SER A 95 5.82 -15.67 19.20
#